data_AF-A0A1G9U2G1-F1
#
_entry.id   AF-A0A1G9U2G1-F1
#
_cell.length_a   1.000
_cell.length_b   1.000
_cell.length_c   1.000
_cell.angle_alpha   90.00
_cell.angle_beta   90.00
_cell.angle_gamma   90.00
#
_symmetry.space_group_name_H-M   'P 1'
#
loop_
_entity.id
_entity.type
_entity.pdbx_description
1 polymer ?
#
loop_
_entity_poly.entity_id
_entity_poly.type
_entity_poly.pdbx_seq_one_letter_code
_entity_poly.pdbx_strand_id
1 'polypeptide(L)'
;MQDVHNVKVSYQTVLNYAEAASKLVKPFVDNYHYKLSDSFCGDETYLKIKGKWQYLFFFFDAEKKIILSYRISPEKDTLAAIKAFDDTLKKMDPIPKNLSFVVDANPIYRLAQYFFAEKGIYFALNQVVGLTNNDEVSREFRPLKQIVERLNRTFKREYKTTAGFSSSASSETFTVLFVTYFNFLRPHSALEKKVPVTIPELDCLPNMPAKWLKIIELSQAHLKKQSA
;
A
#
# COMPACT_ATOMS: atom_id res chain seq x y z
N MET A 1 -24.18 -14.93 5.33
CA MET A 1 -24.62 -14.80 6.74
C MET A 1 -26.03 -15.36 6.93
N GLN A 2 -27.02 -14.89 6.17
CA GLN A 2 -28.38 -15.43 6.27
C GLN A 2 -28.44 -16.91 5.84
N ASP A 3 -27.96 -17.25 4.65
CA ASP A 3 -28.15 -18.61 4.12
C ASP A 3 -27.32 -19.68 4.85
N VAL A 4 -26.18 -19.28 5.44
CA VAL A 4 -25.25 -20.20 6.12
C VAL A 4 -25.44 -20.23 7.63
N HIS A 5 -25.75 -19.07 8.25
CA HIS A 5 -25.81 -18.91 9.71
C HIS A 5 -27.18 -18.44 10.22
N ASN A 6 -28.16 -18.24 9.34
CA ASN A 6 -29.48 -17.69 9.66
C ASN A 6 -29.44 -16.32 10.38
N VAL A 7 -28.37 -15.55 10.17
CA VAL A 7 -28.19 -14.21 10.73
C VAL A 7 -28.43 -13.15 9.65
N LYS A 8 -29.45 -12.31 9.85
CA LYS A 8 -29.71 -11.14 9.01
C LYS A 8 -28.75 -10.02 9.40
N VAL A 9 -27.82 -9.72 8.52
CA VAL A 9 -26.91 -8.58 8.64
C VAL A 9 -27.13 -7.68 7.43
N SER A 10 -27.40 -6.39 7.68
CA SER A 10 -27.57 -5.42 6.59
C SER A 10 -26.22 -5.11 5.92
N TYR A 11 -26.24 -4.73 4.65
CA TYR A 11 -25.00 -4.31 3.97
C TYR A 11 -24.34 -3.11 4.66
N GLN A 12 -25.14 -2.17 5.18
CA GLN A 12 -24.65 -0.99 5.89
C GLN A 12 -23.91 -1.38 7.17
N THR A 13 -24.39 -2.40 7.89
CA THR A 13 -23.70 -2.94 9.06
C THR A 13 -22.30 -3.45 8.70
N VAL A 14 -22.17 -4.16 7.58
CA VAL A 14 -20.87 -4.65 7.10
C VAL A 14 -19.93 -3.49 6.74
N LEU A 15 -20.44 -2.45 6.08
CA LEU A 15 -19.65 -1.26 5.75
C LEU A 15 -19.16 -0.54 7.01
N ASN A 16 -20.02 -0.39 8.02
CA ASN A 16 -19.65 0.25 9.28
C ASN A 16 -18.56 -0.55 10.01
N TYR A 17 -18.63 -1.89 10.00
CA TYR A 17 -17.58 -2.73 10.57
C TYR A 17 -16.27 -2.63 9.79
N ALA A 18 -16.31 -2.60 8.46
CA ALA A 18 -15.13 -2.40 7.63
C ALA A 18 -14.46 -1.05 7.89
N GLU A 19 -15.24 0.03 7.98
CA GLU A 19 -14.76 1.37 8.31
C GLU A 19 -14.14 1.42 9.71
N ALA A 20 -14.81 0.84 10.72
CA ALA A 20 -14.29 0.77 12.08
C ALA A 20 -12.95 -0.01 12.14
N ALA A 21 -12.89 -1.18 11.51
CA ALA A 21 -11.65 -1.95 11.42
C ALA A 21 -10.55 -1.18 10.70
N SER A 22 -10.86 -0.52 9.59
CA SER A 22 -9.90 0.30 8.84
C SER A 22 -9.28 1.42 9.70
N LYS A 23 -10.10 2.16 10.45
CA LYS A 23 -9.62 3.22 11.35
C LYS A 23 -8.70 2.69 12.44
N LEU A 24 -8.96 1.49 12.95
CA LEU A 24 -8.11 0.84 13.95
C LEU A 24 -6.78 0.38 13.37
N VAL A 25 -6.80 -0.29 12.21
CA VAL A 25 -5.58 -0.89 11.64
C VAL A 25 -4.70 0.13 10.93
N LYS A 26 -5.24 1.25 10.43
CA LYS A 26 -4.45 2.23 9.67
C LYS A 26 -3.20 2.72 10.42
N PRO A 27 -3.30 3.22 11.68
CA PRO A 27 -2.12 3.66 12.42
C PRO A 27 -1.13 2.53 12.69
N PHE A 28 -1.62 1.30 12.89
CA PHE A 28 -0.75 0.13 13.03
C PHE A 28 0.03 -0.15 11.75
N VAL A 29 -0.62 -0.17 10.59
CA VAL A 29 0.03 -0.38 9.28
C VAL A 29 1.01 0.75 8.96
N ASP A 30 0.64 2.00 9.22
CA ASP A 30 1.46 3.16 8.88
C ASP A 30 2.74 3.27 9.73
N ASN A 31 2.67 2.85 11.00
CA ASN A 31 3.77 2.94 11.96
C ASN A 31 4.44 1.59 12.25
N TYR A 32 4.12 0.54 11.49
CA TYR A 32 4.75 -0.77 11.68
C TYR A 32 6.24 -0.69 11.32
N HIS A 33 7.10 -1.29 12.15
CA HIS A 33 8.53 -1.35 11.88
C HIS A 33 8.84 -2.47 10.87
N TYR A 34 8.82 -2.12 9.58
CA TYR A 34 9.04 -3.05 8.49
C TYR A 34 10.53 -3.39 8.32
N LYS A 35 10.82 -4.67 8.08
CA LYS A 35 12.15 -5.11 7.61
C LYS A 35 12.20 -4.98 6.09
N LEU A 36 12.73 -3.86 5.63
CA LEU A 36 12.77 -3.50 4.21
C LEU A 36 14.04 -4.02 3.52
N SER A 37 13.95 -4.21 2.21
CA SER A 37 15.08 -4.37 1.29
C SER A 37 15.63 -3.01 0.87
N ASP A 38 16.42 -3.00 -0.20
CA ASP A 38 16.97 -1.85 -0.90
C ASP A 38 16.29 -1.60 -2.26
N SER A 39 15.25 -2.35 -2.60
CA SER A 39 14.55 -2.27 -3.88
C SER A 39 13.14 -1.69 -3.76
N PHE A 40 13.01 -0.39 -4.01
CA PHE A 40 11.73 0.32 -3.89
C PHE A 40 11.20 0.79 -5.23
N CYS A 41 9.89 0.66 -5.41
CA CYS A 41 9.21 1.09 -6.62
C CYS A 41 7.96 1.90 -6.31
N GLY A 42 7.70 2.90 -7.14
CA GLY A 42 6.50 3.72 -7.09
C GLY A 42 5.75 3.68 -8.41
N ASP A 43 4.43 3.63 -8.36
CA ASP A 43 3.56 3.71 -9.52
C ASP A 43 2.18 4.24 -9.13
N GLU A 44 1.47 4.78 -10.11
CA GLU A 44 0.13 5.28 -9.92
C GLU A 44 -0.90 4.40 -10.61
N THR A 45 -1.97 4.13 -9.89
CA THR A 45 -3.17 3.56 -10.45
C THR A 45 -4.35 4.49 -10.27
N TYR A 46 -5.51 4.10 -10.79
CA TYR A 46 -6.70 4.92 -10.72
C TYR A 46 -7.87 4.14 -10.12
N LEU A 47 -8.73 4.86 -9.40
CA LEU A 47 -9.98 4.36 -8.85
C LEU A 47 -11.06 5.44 -8.95
N LYS A 48 -12.33 5.04 -8.98
CA LYS A 48 -13.46 5.93 -9.22
C LYS A 48 -14.12 6.27 -7.90
N ILE A 49 -14.19 7.56 -7.56
CA ILE A 49 -14.86 8.10 -6.36
C ILE A 49 -15.90 9.11 -6.81
N LYS A 50 -17.16 8.93 -6.38
CA LYS A 50 -18.29 9.79 -6.75
C LYS A 50 -18.39 10.03 -8.26
N GLY A 51 -18.15 8.97 -9.04
CA GLY A 51 -18.19 9.03 -10.50
C GLY A 51 -16.96 9.63 -11.18
N LYS A 52 -15.97 10.16 -10.43
CA LYS A 52 -14.74 10.76 -10.98
C LYS A 52 -13.53 9.85 -10.77
N TRP A 53 -12.66 9.77 -11.77
CA TRP A 53 -11.38 9.09 -11.61
C TRP A 53 -10.47 9.89 -10.68
N GLN A 54 -9.82 9.21 -9.75
CA GLN A 54 -8.79 9.72 -8.87
C GLN A 54 -7.57 8.80 -8.92
N TYR A 55 -6.44 9.32 -8.48
CA TYR A 55 -5.15 8.64 -8.51
C TYR A 55 -4.84 7.99 -7.16
N LEU A 56 -4.25 6.80 -7.20
CA LEU A 56 -3.73 6.09 -6.06
C LEU A 56 -2.24 5.84 -6.29
N PHE A 57 -1.41 6.49 -5.50
CA PHE A 57 0.04 6.38 -5.53
C PHE A 57 0.45 5.24 -4.61
N PHE A 58 0.99 4.18 -5.19
CA PHE A 58 1.63 3.10 -4.45
C PHE A 58 3.14 3.30 -4.42
N PHE A 59 3.73 3.15 -3.24
CA PHE A 59 5.14 2.78 -3.12
C PHE A 59 5.22 1.44 -2.41
N PHE A 60 6.12 0.58 -2.85
CA PHE A 60 6.28 -0.73 -2.26
C PHE A 60 7.72 -1.24 -2.40
N ASP A 61 8.08 -2.13 -1.48
CA ASP A 61 9.30 -2.92 -1.52
C ASP A 61 9.12 -4.08 -2.49
N ALA A 62 9.89 -4.07 -3.57
CA ALA A 62 9.75 -5.04 -4.64
C ALA A 62 10.33 -6.40 -4.33
N GLU A 63 11.28 -6.52 -3.40
CA GLU A 63 11.81 -7.81 -2.99
C GLU A 63 10.87 -8.47 -1.97
N LYS A 64 10.56 -7.74 -0.88
CA LYS A 64 9.74 -8.24 0.22
C LYS A 64 8.24 -8.21 -0.07
N LYS A 65 7.81 -7.56 -1.16
CA LYS A 65 6.39 -7.37 -1.54
C LYS A 65 5.59 -6.64 -0.46
N ILE A 66 6.16 -5.61 0.15
CA ILE A 66 5.51 -4.82 1.21
C ILE A 66 5.03 -3.50 0.63
N ILE A 67 3.74 -3.20 0.74
CA ILE A 67 3.22 -1.87 0.37
C ILE A 67 3.58 -0.88 1.49
N LEU A 68 4.25 0.20 1.13
CA LEU A 68 4.75 1.24 2.04
C LEU A 68 3.92 2.51 1.97
N SER A 69 3.40 2.88 0.79
CA SER A 69 2.51 4.02 0.62
C SER A 69 1.35 3.67 -0.30
N TYR A 70 0.21 4.30 -0.08
CA TYR A 70 -1.07 4.03 -0.77
C TYR A 70 -1.96 5.29 -0.77
N ARG A 71 -1.39 6.42 -1.18
CA ARG A 71 -2.01 7.74 -1.09
C ARG A 71 -3.03 7.95 -2.21
N ILE A 72 -4.26 8.28 -1.86
CA ILE A 72 -5.30 8.69 -2.83
C ILE A 72 -5.24 10.21 -3.01
N SER A 73 -5.30 10.68 -4.26
CA SER A 73 -5.33 12.09 -4.62
C SER A 73 -6.31 12.33 -5.80
N PRO A 74 -7.10 13.42 -5.77
CA PRO A 74 -7.91 13.82 -6.92
C PRO A 74 -7.06 14.12 -8.16
N GLU A 75 -5.87 14.69 -7.96
CA GLU A 75 -4.97 15.14 -9.02
C GLU A 75 -3.66 14.34 -9.03
N LYS A 76 -3.09 14.18 -10.22
CA LYS A 76 -1.75 13.61 -10.42
C LYS A 76 -0.72 14.74 -10.38
N ASP A 77 -0.42 15.22 -9.18
CA ASP A 77 0.44 16.39 -8.95
C ASP A 77 1.69 16.08 -8.09
N THR A 78 2.59 17.06 -8.03
CA THR A 78 3.83 16.97 -7.23
C THR A 78 3.54 16.83 -5.75
N LEU A 79 2.48 17.44 -5.22
CA LEU A 79 2.14 17.36 -3.80
C LEU A 79 1.75 15.93 -3.40
N ALA A 80 0.97 15.24 -4.24
CA ALA A 80 0.60 13.84 -4.04
C ALA A 80 1.85 12.95 -4.06
N ALA A 81 2.77 13.18 -5.01
CA ALA A 81 4.03 12.46 -5.08
C ALA A 81 4.91 12.70 -3.84
N ILE A 82 5.06 13.96 -3.38
CA ILE A 82 5.79 14.31 -2.16
C ILE A 82 5.21 13.57 -0.95
N LYS A 83 3.88 13.59 -0.77
CA LYS A 83 3.22 12.88 0.33
C LYS A 83 3.41 11.37 0.25
N ALA A 84 3.37 10.80 -0.95
CA ALA A 84 3.59 9.36 -1.14
C ALA A 84 5.03 8.94 -0.81
N PHE A 85 6.02 9.75 -1.18
CA PHE A 85 7.41 9.57 -0.74
C PHE A 85 7.56 9.75 0.76
N ASP A 86 6.97 10.80 1.35
CA ASP A 86 7.02 11.05 2.81
C ASP A 86 6.44 9.87 3.61
N ASP A 87 5.27 9.35 3.20
CA ASP A 87 4.64 8.17 3.79
C ASP A 87 5.55 6.92 3.71
N THR A 88 6.43 6.86 2.72
CA THR A 88 7.40 5.76 2.49
C THR A 88 8.67 5.95 3.32
N LEU A 89 9.27 7.14 3.27
CA LEU A 89 10.51 7.51 3.96
C LEU A 89 10.34 7.44 5.48
N LYS A 90 9.17 7.80 6.01
CA LYS A 90 8.85 7.67 7.45
C LYS A 90 8.93 6.23 7.97
N LYS A 91 8.84 5.24 7.09
CA LYS A 91 8.97 3.81 7.43
C LYS A 91 10.42 3.33 7.38
N MET A 92 11.35 4.20 7.02
CA MET A 92 12.79 3.93 6.91
C MET A 92 13.51 4.72 8.01
N ASP A 93 13.79 4.08 9.14
CA ASP A 93 14.54 4.70 10.23
C ASP A 93 15.72 3.81 10.67
N PRO A 94 16.98 4.22 10.38
CA PRO A 94 17.38 5.41 9.63
C PRO A 94 17.13 5.27 8.11
N ILE A 95 17.02 6.40 7.41
CA ILE A 95 16.93 6.42 5.94
C ILE A 95 18.26 5.90 5.34
N PRO A 96 18.24 4.90 4.44
CA PRO A 96 19.47 4.37 3.82
C PRO A 96 20.22 5.43 3.00
N LYS A 97 21.56 5.45 3.10
CA LYS A 97 22.40 6.39 2.34
C LYS A 97 22.35 6.20 0.82
N ASN A 98 22.21 4.94 0.39
CA ASN A 98 22.16 4.57 -1.04
C ASN A 98 20.71 4.27 -1.48
N LEU A 99 19.74 4.99 -0.92
CA LEU A 99 18.33 4.79 -1.23
C LEU A 99 18.06 5.09 -2.70
N SER A 100 17.37 4.18 -3.39
CA SER A 100 16.95 4.35 -4.77
C SER A 100 15.49 3.98 -4.96
N PHE A 101 14.78 4.73 -5.80
CA PHE A 101 13.41 4.45 -6.19
C PHE A 101 13.30 4.28 -7.69
N VAL A 102 12.56 3.27 -8.12
CA VAL A 102 12.16 3.09 -9.51
C VAL A 102 10.73 3.59 -9.69
N VAL A 103 10.54 4.55 -10.59
CA VAL A 103 9.22 5.15 -10.85
C VAL A 103 8.98 5.31 -12.34
N ASP A 104 7.74 5.55 -12.73
CA ASP A 104 7.42 5.97 -14.09
C ASP A 104 8.04 7.34 -14.42
N ALA A 105 8.29 7.59 -15.71
CA ALA A 105 8.95 8.80 -16.19
C ALA A 105 8.11 10.10 -16.11
N ASN A 106 7.25 10.23 -15.09
CA ASN A 106 6.49 11.43 -14.84
C ASN A 106 7.35 12.50 -14.12
N PRO A 107 7.36 13.77 -14.58
CA PRO A 107 8.12 14.85 -13.95
C PRO A 107 7.81 15.10 -12.47
N ILE A 108 6.59 14.77 -12.00
CA ILE A 108 6.19 15.00 -10.60
C ILE A 108 7.12 14.32 -9.60
N TYR A 109 7.67 13.15 -9.94
CA TYR A 109 8.58 12.41 -9.08
C TYR A 109 9.94 13.09 -8.96
N ARG A 110 10.45 13.70 -10.05
CA ARG A 110 11.70 14.46 -10.03
C ARG A 110 11.53 15.75 -9.24
N LEU A 111 10.39 16.42 -9.37
CA LEU A 111 10.06 17.59 -8.55
C LEU A 111 9.97 17.23 -7.06
N ALA A 112 9.37 16.08 -6.72
CA ALA A 112 9.37 15.58 -5.35
C ALA A 112 10.78 15.27 -4.84
N GLN A 113 11.66 14.68 -5.67
CA GLN A 113 13.07 14.46 -5.32
C GLN A 113 13.79 15.77 -4.98
N TYR A 114 13.59 16.84 -5.76
CA TYR A 114 14.19 18.15 -5.47
C TYR A 114 13.67 18.75 -4.15
N PHE A 115 12.37 18.58 -3.86
CA PHE A 115 11.81 18.99 -2.58
C PHE A 115 12.52 18.31 -1.39
N PHE A 116 12.75 17.00 -1.45
CA PHE A 116 13.47 16.28 -0.39
C PHE A 116 14.96 16.64 -0.32
N ALA A 117 15.61 16.86 -1.46
CA ALA A 117 17.00 17.30 -1.51
C ALA A 117 17.20 18.66 -0.82
N GLU A 118 16.26 19.60 -0.97
CA GLU A 118 16.26 20.88 -0.25
C GLU A 118 16.15 20.69 1.27
N LYS A 119 15.51 19.60 1.72
CA LYS A 119 15.39 19.22 3.13
C LYS A 119 16.54 18.31 3.62
N GLY A 120 17.57 18.09 2.80
CA GLY A 120 18.72 17.27 3.15
C GLY A 120 18.49 15.75 3.09
N ILE A 121 17.38 15.30 2.48
CA ILE A 121 17.10 13.88 2.24
C ILE A 121 17.40 13.57 0.79
N TYR A 122 18.40 12.71 0.55
CA TYR A 122 18.87 12.38 -0.79
C TYR A 122 18.54 10.92 -1.12
N PHE A 123 18.03 10.70 -2.33
CA PHE A 123 17.81 9.38 -2.90
C PHE A 123 17.94 9.44 -4.42
N ALA A 124 18.34 8.33 -5.03
CA ALA A 124 18.38 8.17 -6.48
C ALA A 124 16.97 7.91 -7.03
N LEU A 125 16.69 8.46 -8.21
CA LEU A 125 15.42 8.25 -8.91
C LEU A 125 15.69 7.66 -10.29
N ASN A 126 15.33 6.39 -10.46
CA ASN A 126 15.47 5.66 -11.71
C ASN A 126 14.12 5.70 -12.44
N GLN A 127 14.04 6.51 -13.50
CA GLN A 127 12.80 6.69 -14.27
C GLN A 127 12.76 5.71 -15.45
N VAL A 128 11.68 4.94 -15.55
CA VAL A 128 11.48 3.99 -16.64
C VAL A 128 10.52 4.58 -17.67
N VAL A 129 10.97 4.72 -18.92
CA VAL A 129 10.18 5.29 -20.03
C VAL A 129 9.52 4.15 -20.82
N GLY A 130 8.20 3.99 -20.68
CA GLY A 130 7.40 3.11 -21.56
C GLY A 130 7.77 1.61 -21.53
N LEU A 131 7.29 0.85 -22.52
CA LEU A 131 7.53 -0.59 -22.73
C LEU A 131 8.59 -0.87 -23.82
N THR A 132 8.95 0.17 -24.59
CA THR A 132 9.88 0.12 -25.74
C THR A 132 11.32 0.32 -25.29
N ASN A 133 12.17 -0.64 -25.65
CA ASN A 133 13.55 -0.81 -25.19
C ASN A 133 14.54 0.18 -25.83
N ASN A 134 14.55 1.45 -25.44
CA ASN A 134 15.54 2.39 -25.98
C ASN A 134 16.74 2.63 -25.05
N ASP A 135 16.64 2.36 -23.73
CA ASP A 135 17.67 2.75 -22.75
C ASP A 135 18.10 1.59 -21.82
N GLU A 136 19.40 1.53 -21.45
CA GLU A 136 19.97 0.48 -20.58
C GLU A 136 19.33 0.41 -19.19
N VAL A 137 19.05 1.58 -18.59
CA VAL A 137 18.34 1.74 -17.31
C VAL A 137 16.96 1.06 -17.34
N SER A 138 16.24 1.22 -18.44
CA SER A 138 14.91 0.61 -18.61
C SER A 138 14.97 -0.92 -18.70
N ARG A 139 16.09 -1.50 -19.15
CA ARG A 139 16.28 -2.96 -19.18
C ARG A 139 16.57 -3.51 -17.78
N GLU A 140 17.42 -2.84 -17.02
CA GLU A 140 17.79 -3.26 -15.67
C GLU A 140 16.59 -3.26 -14.72
N PHE A 141 15.79 -2.18 -14.73
CA PHE A 141 14.66 -2.02 -13.81
C PHE A 141 13.34 -2.62 -14.32
N ARG A 142 13.33 -3.29 -15.47
CA ARG A 142 12.13 -3.93 -16.04
C ARG A 142 11.47 -4.99 -15.14
N PRO A 143 12.22 -5.89 -14.47
CA PRO A 143 11.62 -6.88 -13.58
C PRO A 143 10.82 -6.23 -12.45
N LEU A 144 11.29 -5.08 -11.96
CA LEU A 144 10.62 -4.31 -10.93
C LEU A 144 9.29 -3.75 -11.43
N LYS A 145 9.28 -3.15 -12.62
CA LYS A 145 8.04 -2.70 -13.27
C LYS A 145 6.99 -3.81 -13.40
N GLN A 146 7.40 -5.02 -13.75
CA GLN A 146 6.47 -6.16 -13.83
C GLN A 146 5.88 -6.54 -12.45
N ILE A 147 6.66 -6.39 -11.38
CA ILE A 147 6.18 -6.62 -10.00
C ILE A 147 5.14 -5.56 -9.63
N VAL A 148 5.41 -4.29 -9.93
CA VAL A 148 4.48 -3.16 -9.74
C VAL A 148 3.16 -3.44 -10.47
N GLU A 149 3.23 -3.76 -11.76
CA GLU A 149 2.04 -4.00 -12.59
C GLU A 149 1.22 -5.18 -12.05
N ARG A 150 1.88 -6.21 -11.50
CA ARG A 150 1.21 -7.34 -10.85
C ARG A 150 0.50 -6.92 -9.56
N LEU A 151 1.09 -6.04 -8.75
CA LEU A 151 0.44 -5.43 -7.59
C LEU A 151 -0.81 -4.64 -8.04
N ASN A 152 -0.67 -3.76 -9.02
CA ASN A 152 -1.76 -2.95 -9.53
C ASN A 152 -2.89 -3.79 -10.12
N ARG A 153 -2.57 -4.88 -10.84
CA ARG A 153 -3.58 -5.84 -11.32
C ARG A 153 -4.28 -6.56 -10.18
N THR A 154 -3.56 -6.90 -9.11
CA THR A 154 -4.14 -7.51 -7.91
C THR A 154 -5.13 -6.56 -7.25
N PHE A 155 -4.73 -5.30 -7.03
CA PHE A 155 -5.61 -4.26 -6.50
C PHE A 155 -6.84 -4.04 -7.39
N LYS A 156 -6.65 -3.88 -8.70
CA LYS A 156 -7.75 -3.67 -9.66
C LYS A 156 -8.74 -4.83 -9.70
N ARG A 157 -8.29 -6.08 -9.50
CA ARG A 157 -9.20 -7.23 -9.43
C ARG A 157 -10.13 -7.15 -8.22
N GLU A 158 -9.58 -6.82 -7.05
CA GLU A 158 -10.39 -6.64 -5.84
C GLU A 158 -11.32 -5.42 -5.98
N TYR A 159 -10.78 -4.30 -6.50
CA TYR A 159 -11.52 -3.06 -6.74
C TYR A 159 -12.66 -3.22 -7.75
N LYS A 160 -12.50 -4.04 -8.80
CA LYS A 160 -13.53 -4.23 -9.84
C LYS A 160 -14.89 -4.65 -9.25
N THR A 161 -14.89 -5.37 -8.14
CA THR A 161 -16.12 -5.84 -7.47
C THR A 161 -16.89 -4.71 -6.78
N THR A 162 -16.25 -3.57 -6.50
CA THR A 162 -16.90 -2.43 -5.84
C THR A 162 -17.69 -1.55 -6.82
N ALA A 163 -17.40 -1.63 -8.12
CA ALA A 163 -17.95 -0.74 -9.17
C ALA A 163 -17.68 0.77 -8.92
N GLY A 164 -16.69 1.10 -8.08
CA GLY A 164 -16.38 2.47 -7.66
C GLY A 164 -16.97 2.81 -6.29
N PHE A 165 -16.53 3.93 -5.72
CA PHE A 165 -16.90 4.35 -4.38
C PHE A 165 -17.84 5.54 -4.40
N SER A 166 -18.86 5.53 -3.53
CA SER A 166 -19.78 6.67 -3.33
C SER A 166 -19.18 7.77 -2.45
N SER A 167 -18.07 7.50 -1.75
CA SER A 167 -17.38 8.46 -0.87
C SER A 167 -15.87 8.22 -0.83
N SER A 168 -15.11 9.28 -0.48
CA SER A 168 -13.67 9.16 -0.26
C SER A 168 -13.37 8.25 0.94
N ALA A 169 -14.15 8.35 2.02
CA ALA A 169 -13.99 7.50 3.20
C ALA A 169 -14.12 6.00 2.87
N SER A 170 -15.04 5.62 1.99
CA SER A 170 -15.18 4.23 1.54
C SER A 170 -13.97 3.76 0.73
N SER A 171 -13.40 4.64 -0.11
CA SER A 171 -12.19 4.31 -0.89
C SER A 171 -10.95 4.17 -0.01
N GLU A 172 -10.81 5.03 1.00
CA GLU A 172 -9.74 4.94 2.00
C GLU A 172 -9.88 3.67 2.84
N THR A 173 -11.10 3.38 3.30
CA THR A 173 -11.44 2.17 4.04
C THR A 173 -11.00 0.93 3.29
N PHE A 174 -11.42 0.82 2.03
CA PHE A 174 -11.06 -0.30 1.16
C PHE A 174 -9.54 -0.41 0.98
N THR A 175 -8.86 0.71 0.71
CA THR A 175 -7.43 0.72 0.43
C THR A 175 -6.61 0.31 1.66
N VAL A 176 -6.95 0.83 2.85
CA VAL A 176 -6.32 0.42 4.12
C VAL A 176 -6.50 -1.07 4.38
N LEU A 177 -7.73 -1.59 4.23
CA LEU A 177 -7.99 -3.01 4.46
C LEU A 177 -7.27 -3.88 3.43
N PHE A 178 -7.21 -3.45 2.17
CA PHE A 178 -6.45 -4.12 1.13
C PHE A 178 -4.96 -4.18 1.49
N VAL A 179 -4.36 -3.06 1.91
CA VAL A 179 -2.93 -3.01 2.28
C VAL A 179 -2.65 -3.87 3.51
N THR A 180 -3.53 -3.82 4.52
CA THR A 180 -3.44 -4.68 5.70
C THR A 180 -3.48 -6.15 5.30
N TYR A 181 -4.43 -6.54 4.46
CA TYR A 181 -4.52 -7.88 3.92
C TYR A 181 -3.26 -8.26 3.13
N PHE A 182 -2.79 -7.39 2.25
CA PHE A 182 -1.66 -7.66 1.37
C PHE A 182 -0.36 -7.86 2.15
N ASN A 183 -0.09 -7.01 3.13
CA ASN A 183 1.16 -7.00 3.90
C ASN A 183 1.22 -8.10 4.97
N PHE A 184 0.11 -8.39 5.66
CA PHE A 184 0.15 -9.25 6.86
C PHE A 184 -0.57 -10.59 6.70
N LEU A 185 -1.49 -10.71 5.74
CA LEU A 185 -2.41 -11.86 5.68
C LEU A 185 -2.35 -12.66 4.38
N ARG A 186 -1.96 -12.03 3.27
CA ARG A 186 -1.99 -12.64 1.94
C ARG A 186 -0.68 -13.38 1.64
N PRO A 187 -0.72 -14.71 1.42
CA PRO A 187 0.43 -15.45 0.92
C PRO A 187 0.84 -15.02 -0.49
N HIS A 188 2.14 -14.95 -0.76
CA HIS A 188 2.68 -14.68 -2.10
C HIS A 188 3.51 -15.85 -2.60
N SER A 189 3.27 -16.27 -3.85
CA SER A 189 4.07 -17.34 -4.46
C SER A 189 5.55 -16.98 -4.59
N ALA A 190 5.85 -15.70 -4.80
CA ALA A 190 7.22 -15.18 -4.85
C ALA A 190 7.96 -15.25 -3.49
N LEU A 191 7.22 -15.45 -2.39
CA LEU A 191 7.75 -15.58 -1.03
C LEU A 191 7.51 -16.98 -0.49
N GLU A 192 7.53 -18.01 -1.35
CA GLU A 192 7.30 -19.41 -0.94
C GLU A 192 5.96 -19.64 -0.20
N LYS A 193 4.91 -18.89 -0.59
CA LYS A 193 3.59 -18.87 0.07
C LYS A 193 3.63 -18.31 1.51
N LYS A 194 4.65 -17.54 1.87
CA LYS A 194 4.67 -16.71 3.08
C LYS A 194 3.99 -15.37 2.82
N VAL A 195 3.58 -14.71 3.90
CA VAL A 195 3.11 -13.31 3.88
C VAL A 195 4.32 -12.36 3.82
N PRO A 196 4.18 -11.13 3.30
CA PRO A 196 5.27 -10.16 3.24
C PRO A 196 5.85 -9.81 4.61
N VAL A 197 4.96 -9.71 5.61
CA VAL A 197 5.32 -9.36 6.98
C VAL A 197 4.78 -10.42 7.92
N THR A 198 5.68 -11.21 8.50
CA THR A 198 5.34 -12.27 9.45
C THR A 198 5.21 -11.70 10.85
N ILE A 199 4.03 -11.89 11.45
CA ILE A 199 3.74 -11.57 12.85
C ILE A 199 3.53 -12.92 13.55
N PRO A 200 4.39 -13.30 14.52
CA PRO A 200 4.32 -14.62 15.17
C PRO A 200 2.93 -14.96 15.73
N GLU A 201 2.22 -13.96 16.26
CA GLU A 201 0.88 -14.10 16.83
C GLU A 201 -0.19 -14.48 15.79
N LEU A 202 0.08 -14.31 14.49
CA LEU A 202 -0.82 -14.67 13.40
C LEU A 202 -0.57 -16.07 12.84
N ASP A 203 0.63 -16.63 13.03
CA ASP A 203 1.04 -17.88 12.39
C ASP A 203 0.30 -19.10 12.96
N CYS A 204 0.01 -19.08 14.26
CA CYS A 204 -0.70 -20.16 14.96
C CYS A 204 -2.23 -20.11 14.82
N LEU A 205 -2.77 -19.12 14.11
CA LEU A 205 -4.23 -18.92 14.04
C LEU A 205 -4.88 -19.76 12.94
N PRO A 206 -6.03 -20.39 13.23
CA PRO A 206 -6.59 -21.46 12.40
C PRO A 206 -7.16 -20.97 11.06
N ASN A 207 -7.65 -19.73 10.99
CA ASN A 207 -8.35 -19.22 9.82
C ASN A 207 -8.25 -17.69 9.69
N MET A 208 -8.66 -17.18 8.52
CA MET A 208 -8.62 -15.75 8.20
C MET A 208 -9.42 -14.86 9.17
N PRO A 209 -10.65 -15.22 9.60
CA PRO A 209 -11.35 -14.45 10.63
C PRO A 209 -10.54 -14.29 11.92
N ALA A 210 -9.93 -15.37 12.43
CA ALA A 210 -9.10 -15.32 13.62
C ALA A 210 -7.89 -14.39 13.42
N LYS A 211 -7.24 -14.45 12.25
CA LYS A 211 -6.11 -13.56 11.92
C LYS A 211 -6.51 -12.09 11.86
N TRP A 212 -7.67 -11.77 11.27
CA TRP A 212 -8.19 -10.41 11.26
C TRP A 212 -8.51 -9.88 12.65
N LEU A 213 -9.17 -10.69 13.49
CA LEU A 213 -9.44 -10.33 14.88
C LEU A 213 -8.14 -10.04 15.63
N LYS A 214 -7.10 -10.86 15.43
CA LYS A 214 -5.80 -10.63 16.06
C LYS A 214 -5.10 -9.36 15.56
N ILE A 215 -5.15 -9.06 14.26
CA ILE A 215 -4.63 -7.79 13.75
C ILE A 215 -5.35 -6.59 14.37
N ILE A 216 -6.67 -6.65 14.49
CA ILE A 216 -7.46 -5.57 15.13
C ILE A 216 -7.06 -5.41 16.60
N GLU A 217 -6.90 -6.51 17.34
CA GLU A 217 -6.43 -6.52 18.73
C GLU A 217 -5.03 -5.88 18.87
N LEU A 218 -4.07 -6.29 18.03
CA LEU A 218 -2.72 -5.73 18.01
C LEU A 218 -2.74 -4.23 17.68
N SER A 219 -3.60 -3.82 16.75
CA SER A 219 -3.76 -2.42 16.36
C SER A 219 -4.33 -1.57 17.49
N GLN A 220 -5.30 -2.09 18.24
CA GLN A 220 -5.84 -1.44 19.44
C GLN A 220 -4.77 -1.30 20.53
N ALA A 221 -3.95 -2.35 20.75
CA ALA A 221 -2.85 -2.30 21.71
C ALA A 221 -1.80 -1.25 21.30
N HIS A 222 -1.49 -1.13 20.01
CA HIS A 222 -0.59 -0.11 19.47
C HIS A 222 -1.10 1.30 19.73
N LEU A 223 -2.39 1.57 19.47
CA LEU A 223 -3.01 2.88 19.74
C LEU A 223 -2.97 3.27 21.22
N LYS A 224 -3.21 2.31 22.12
CA LYS A 224 -3.11 2.55 23.57
C LYS A 224 -1.69 2.95 23.98
N LYS A 225 -0.65 2.36 23.38
CA LYS A 225 0.75 2.71 23.64
C LYS A 225 1.13 4.10 23.11
N GLN A 226 0.51 4.57 22.03
CA GLN A 226 0.75 5.92 21.51
C GLN A 226 0.02 7.01 22.29
N SER A 227 -1.03 6.65 23.04
CA SER A 227 -1.86 7.60 23.80
C SER A 227 -1.44 7.71 25.28
N ALA A 228 -0.44 6.93 25.70
CA ALA A 228 0.11 6.89 27.05
C ALA A 228 1.45 7.63 27.09
#